data_AF-A0A812M0D6-F1
#
_entry.id   AF-A0A812M0D6-F1
#
_cell.length_a   1.000
_cell.length_b   1.000
_cell.length_c   1.000
_cell.angle_alpha   90.00
_cell.angle_beta   90.00
_cell.angle_gamma   90.00
#
_symmetry.space_group_name_H-M   'P 1'
#
loop_
_entity.id
_entity.type
_entity.pdbx_description
1 polymer ?
#
loop_
_entity_poly.entity_id
_entity_poly.type
_entity_poly.pdbx_seq_one_letter_code
_entity_poly.pdbx_strand_id
1 'polypeptide(L)'
;MPSPRRVLLLLAAAFAAALLWLTSPESGATFASLETFHKHANDVVRRAFGVADVDAVTVAVAGEDMTANDPSDFAELSHNDLVQLPLQEIWHMASSRKGLVKVAAAACSAMNNRPLPSLLEGLSYTGDSEKKSSLREVTDCSCGFPCRMSSQGKLEAVEPLGIKERVWIGFIVVQLRNGSLQNGDASRRGQDDNSSLVAAPRVLVHVAGHRNQGVGNLLQGLITSLQLALLTGRAFKMDWPKLAEAVQPRYLNWDEQMGEDCAVEKTELWNFDQVKDVFLPVRMARSNISVLHFTGNWGCLLPKGWGNLTGIGLPDVPLRHAFPRKAQLCGCLLHFALGSREPLRKAIDHVLGGDPRQIALQLRTGDSAQGSALGFMVGTGNTGADLRPVISDRLWGLGSPNRAATVMATCFRQLCQHLFLRPLSPLSLRGPLRPGRERCLGFFETDNFDARHTVQELPENGAAVLKTSSFGPHHSMDESATTITLASLLAMASHDVLLVTFGGMADTATQIGPAIRPGARSFSFERFLEARAWRNQSDDTDLCNPSFQPEQPEDMEKE
;
A
#
# COMPACT_ATOMS: atom_id res chain seq x y z
N MET A 1 4.39 -20.19 -34.30
CA MET A 1 3.06 -20.01 -33.67
C MET A 1 2.21 -21.26 -33.91
N PRO A 2 1.43 -21.75 -32.94
CA PRO A 2 0.47 -22.81 -33.21
C PRO A 2 -0.55 -22.31 -34.23
N SER A 3 -0.92 -23.17 -35.19
CA SER A 3 -1.92 -22.79 -36.20
C SER A 3 -3.26 -22.46 -35.53
N PRO A 4 -4.11 -21.60 -36.12
CA PRO A 4 -5.45 -21.30 -35.60
C PRO A 4 -6.28 -22.56 -35.32
N ARG A 5 -6.07 -23.62 -36.11
CA ARG A 5 -6.64 -24.96 -35.88
C ARG A 5 -6.22 -25.58 -34.54
N ARG A 6 -4.95 -25.45 -34.14
CA ARG A 6 -4.46 -25.98 -32.85
C ARG A 6 -5.03 -25.21 -31.65
N VAL A 7 -5.20 -23.90 -31.78
CA VAL A 7 -5.84 -23.08 -30.72
C VAL A 7 -7.32 -23.44 -30.57
N LEU A 8 -8.03 -23.61 -31.69
CA LEU A 8 -9.44 -24.03 -31.67
C LEU A 8 -9.61 -25.43 -31.06
N LEU A 9 -8.69 -26.36 -31.37
CA LEU A 9 -8.68 -27.71 -30.79
C LEU A 9 -8.39 -27.70 -29.27
N LEU A 10 -7.51 -26.82 -28.79
CA LEU A 10 -7.23 -26.65 -27.36
C LEU A 10 -8.44 -26.12 -26.60
N LEU A 11 -9.13 -25.12 -27.15
CA LEU A 11 -10.35 -24.58 -26.56
C LEU A 11 -11.49 -25.60 -26.57
N ALA A 12 -11.67 -26.34 -27.67
CA ALA A 12 -12.67 -27.39 -27.76
C ALA A 12 -12.39 -28.55 -26.79
N ALA A 13 -11.13 -28.95 -26.61
CA ALA A 13 -10.74 -30.00 -25.68
C ALA A 13 -10.94 -29.57 -24.21
N ALA A 14 -10.58 -28.33 -23.86
CA ALA A 14 -10.81 -27.77 -22.52
C ALA A 14 -12.32 -27.68 -22.21
N PHE A 15 -13.13 -27.26 -23.18
CA PHE A 15 -14.58 -27.18 -23.04
C PHE A 15 -15.23 -28.56 -22.91
N ALA A 16 -14.79 -29.55 -23.70
CA ALA A 16 -15.27 -30.93 -23.60
C ALA A 16 -14.91 -31.59 -22.25
N ALA A 17 -13.70 -31.33 -21.73
CA ALA A 17 -13.28 -31.83 -20.41
C ALA A 17 -14.11 -31.22 -19.27
N ALA A 18 -14.42 -29.92 -19.35
CA ALA A 18 -15.30 -29.24 -18.39
C ALA A 18 -16.73 -29.80 -18.44
N LEU A 19 -17.28 -30.05 -19.63
CA LEU A 19 -18.60 -30.67 -19.82
C LEU A 19 -18.65 -32.09 -19.26
N LEU A 20 -17.66 -32.93 -19.56
CA LEU A 20 -17.58 -34.30 -19.05
C LEU A 20 -17.51 -34.35 -17.52
N TRP A 21 -16.81 -33.40 -16.89
CA TRP A 21 -16.72 -33.29 -15.44
C TRP A 21 -18.07 -32.89 -14.82
N LEU A 22 -18.76 -31.89 -15.41
CA LEU A 22 -20.07 -31.43 -14.95
C LEU A 22 -21.18 -32.48 -15.13
N THR A 23 -21.03 -33.40 -16.08
CA THR A 23 -22.03 -34.45 -16.34
C THR A 23 -21.70 -35.80 -15.68
N SER A 24 -20.58 -35.92 -14.96
CA SER A 24 -20.22 -37.18 -14.31
C SER A 24 -21.11 -37.46 -13.08
N PRO A 25 -21.82 -38.60 -13.02
CA PRO A 25 -22.71 -38.94 -11.90
C PRO A 25 -21.98 -39.09 -10.55
N GLU A 26 -20.66 -39.28 -10.58
CA GLU A 26 -19.81 -39.43 -9.38
C GLU A 26 -19.46 -38.11 -8.69
N SER A 27 -19.77 -36.95 -9.30
CA SER A 27 -19.55 -35.63 -8.70
C SER A 27 -20.55 -35.25 -7.59
N GLY A 28 -21.53 -36.12 -7.32
CA GLY A 28 -22.53 -35.97 -6.25
C GLY A 28 -22.06 -36.30 -4.84
N ALA A 29 -20.80 -36.74 -4.64
CA ALA A 29 -20.26 -37.00 -3.32
C ALA A 29 -18.81 -36.49 -3.21
N THR A 30 -18.58 -35.61 -2.24
CA THR A 30 -17.31 -34.94 -1.87
C THR A 30 -16.80 -33.85 -2.82
N PHE A 31 -16.84 -32.60 -2.34
CA PHE A 31 -16.12 -31.47 -2.93
C PHE A 31 -14.61 -31.74 -2.89
N ALA A 32 -14.09 -32.36 -3.95
CA ALA A 32 -12.66 -32.40 -4.20
C ALA A 32 -12.17 -30.96 -4.46
N SER A 33 -11.13 -30.55 -3.75
CA SER A 33 -10.53 -29.21 -3.82
C SER A 33 -10.26 -28.74 -5.26
N LEU A 34 -10.27 -27.42 -5.49
CA LEU A 34 -9.87 -26.76 -6.74
C LEU A 34 -8.50 -27.27 -7.27
N GLU A 35 -7.63 -27.66 -6.34
CA GLU A 35 -6.31 -28.24 -6.59
C GLU A 35 -6.40 -29.61 -7.30
N THR A 36 -7.39 -30.43 -6.96
CA THR A 36 -7.63 -31.73 -7.61
C THR A 36 -8.12 -31.55 -9.04
N PHE A 37 -8.98 -30.54 -9.29
CA PHE A 37 -9.42 -30.18 -10.64
C PHE A 37 -8.25 -29.68 -11.50
N HIS A 38 -7.43 -28.77 -10.98
CA HIS A 38 -6.24 -28.28 -11.68
C HIS A 38 -5.27 -29.40 -12.04
N LYS A 39 -5.02 -30.32 -11.10
CA LYS A 39 -4.15 -31.48 -11.34
C LYS A 39 -4.70 -32.39 -12.44
N HIS A 40 -6.01 -32.66 -12.44
CA HIS A 40 -6.63 -33.53 -13.43
C HIS A 40 -6.68 -32.88 -14.82
N ALA A 41 -7.01 -31.59 -14.90
CA ALA A 41 -6.99 -30.83 -16.14
C ALA A 41 -5.58 -30.79 -16.75
N ASN A 42 -4.55 -30.57 -15.92
CA ASN A 42 -3.15 -30.58 -16.37
C ASN A 42 -2.72 -31.98 -16.86
N ASP A 43 -3.12 -33.05 -16.18
CA ASP A 43 -2.79 -34.42 -16.62
C ASP A 43 -3.46 -34.80 -17.95
N VAL A 44 -4.71 -34.38 -18.18
CA VAL A 44 -5.42 -34.60 -19.45
C VAL A 44 -4.73 -33.84 -20.60
N VAL A 45 -4.33 -32.58 -20.36
CA VAL A 45 -3.59 -31.78 -21.35
C VAL A 45 -2.21 -32.38 -21.62
N ARG A 46 -1.48 -32.84 -20.59
CA ARG A 46 -0.18 -33.51 -20.74
C ARG A 46 -0.28 -34.77 -21.59
N ARG A 47 -1.29 -35.63 -21.34
CA ARG A 47 -1.48 -36.88 -22.09
C ARG A 47 -1.92 -36.65 -23.53
N ALA A 48 -2.79 -35.67 -23.77
CA ALA A 48 -3.30 -35.40 -25.11
C ALA A 48 -2.26 -34.74 -26.03
N PHE A 49 -1.32 -33.96 -25.47
CA PHE A 49 -0.43 -33.11 -26.27
C PHE A 49 1.07 -33.35 -26.06
N GLY A 50 1.47 -34.24 -25.14
CA GLY A 50 2.87 -34.62 -24.93
C GLY A 50 3.77 -33.47 -24.43
N VAL A 51 3.19 -32.44 -23.81
CA VAL A 51 3.92 -31.26 -23.32
C VAL A 51 4.21 -31.45 -21.82
N ALA A 52 5.46 -31.31 -21.40
CA ALA A 52 5.88 -31.60 -20.02
C ALA A 52 5.40 -30.56 -18.98
N ASP A 53 5.15 -29.30 -19.38
CA ASP A 53 4.71 -28.24 -18.47
C ASP A 53 3.58 -27.38 -19.06
N VAL A 54 2.52 -27.19 -18.26
CA VAL A 54 1.29 -26.49 -18.62
C VAL A 54 1.25 -25.06 -18.06
N ASP A 55 2.16 -24.71 -17.15
CA ASP A 55 2.25 -23.36 -16.53
C ASP A 55 2.69 -22.25 -17.51
N ALA A 56 2.98 -22.59 -18.77
CA ALA A 56 3.37 -21.64 -19.81
C ALA A 56 2.21 -21.19 -20.73
N VAL A 57 0.95 -21.52 -20.45
CA VAL A 57 -0.19 -21.02 -21.24
C VAL A 57 -0.58 -19.61 -20.76
N THR A 58 0.25 -18.64 -21.12
CA THR A 58 -0.12 -17.22 -21.04
C THR A 58 -1.12 -16.96 -22.18
N VAL A 59 -2.30 -16.42 -21.85
CA VAL A 59 -3.27 -15.94 -22.84
C VAL A 59 -2.61 -14.81 -23.63
N ALA A 60 -2.05 -15.14 -24.78
CA ALA A 60 -1.63 -14.18 -25.79
C ALA A 60 -2.89 -13.51 -26.35
N VAL A 61 -3.26 -12.36 -25.78
CA VAL A 61 -4.10 -11.40 -26.49
C VAL A 61 -3.34 -11.04 -27.76
N ALA A 62 -3.98 -11.27 -28.91
CA ALA A 62 -3.42 -11.14 -30.24
C ALA A 62 -2.62 -9.83 -30.40
N GLY A 63 -1.29 -9.94 -30.35
CA GLY A 63 -0.42 -8.98 -31.00
C GLY A 63 -0.46 -9.33 -32.47
N GLU A 64 -1.09 -8.49 -33.28
CA GLU A 64 -0.79 -8.45 -34.70
C GLU A 64 0.70 -8.10 -34.82
N ASP A 65 1.49 -9.06 -35.31
CA ASP A 65 2.84 -8.81 -35.81
C ASP A 65 2.72 -7.88 -37.03
N MET A 66 2.66 -6.57 -36.78
CA MET A 66 3.05 -5.59 -37.79
C MET A 66 4.55 -5.73 -37.99
N THR A 67 4.89 -6.43 -39.07
CA THR A 67 6.23 -6.55 -39.62
C THR A 67 6.94 -5.20 -39.60
N ALA A 68 8.18 -5.23 -39.10
CA ALA A 68 9.09 -4.11 -39.04
C ALA A 68 9.18 -3.38 -40.39
N ASN A 69 8.56 -2.20 -40.46
CA ASN A 69 8.96 -1.15 -41.39
C ASN A 69 9.48 0.02 -40.56
N ASP A 70 10.71 0.40 -40.91
CA ASP A 70 11.48 1.58 -40.55
C ASP A 70 11.81 1.90 -39.07
N PRO A 71 13.08 1.76 -38.65
CA PRO A 71 13.59 2.33 -37.39
C PRO A 71 13.64 3.86 -37.39
N SER A 72 13.43 4.54 -38.52
CA SER A 72 13.64 5.98 -38.69
C SER A 72 12.39 6.86 -38.61
N ASP A 73 11.17 6.28 -38.56
CA ASP A 73 9.92 7.04 -38.75
C ASP A 73 9.17 7.45 -37.47
N PHE A 74 9.79 7.35 -36.29
CA PHE A 74 9.10 7.78 -35.08
C PHE A 74 9.96 8.70 -34.23
N ALA A 75 9.69 10.00 -34.33
CA ALA A 75 10.18 11.01 -33.42
C ALA A 75 10.02 10.55 -31.96
N GLU A 76 11.06 10.77 -31.15
CA GLU A 76 11.00 10.52 -29.71
C GLU A 76 9.91 11.40 -29.10
N LEU A 77 9.01 10.79 -28.33
CA LEU A 77 7.97 11.51 -27.62
C LEU A 77 8.65 12.37 -26.54
N SER A 78 8.52 13.69 -26.64
CA SER A 78 9.13 14.63 -25.71
C SER A 78 8.24 14.87 -24.49
N HIS A 79 8.81 15.51 -23.46
CA HIS A 79 8.03 16.02 -22.33
C HIS A 79 6.91 16.98 -22.77
N ASN A 80 7.19 17.84 -23.75
CA ASN A 80 6.21 18.81 -24.26
C ASN A 80 5.02 18.11 -24.92
N ASP A 81 5.26 17.00 -25.62
CA ASP A 81 4.20 16.20 -26.24
C ASP A 81 3.26 15.61 -25.18
N LEU A 82 3.81 15.14 -24.05
CA LEU A 82 2.99 14.62 -22.94
C LEU A 82 2.07 15.69 -22.33
N VAL A 83 2.52 16.94 -22.33
CA VAL A 83 1.76 18.08 -21.79
C VAL A 83 0.71 18.57 -22.79
N GLN A 84 1.04 18.62 -24.09
CA GLN A 84 0.21 19.25 -25.11
C GLN A 84 -0.85 18.34 -25.73
N LEU A 85 -0.55 17.05 -25.93
CA LEU A 85 -1.49 16.14 -26.60
C LEU A 85 -2.75 15.89 -25.75
N PRO A 86 -3.92 15.58 -26.30
CA PRO A 86 -5.04 15.05 -25.52
C PRO A 86 -4.70 13.73 -24.80
N LEU A 87 -5.28 13.46 -23.63
CA LEU A 87 -5.05 12.20 -22.90
C LEU A 87 -5.43 10.98 -23.75
N GLN A 88 -6.52 11.10 -24.52
CA GLN A 88 -7.00 10.05 -25.42
C GLN A 88 -5.95 9.70 -26.49
N GLU A 89 -5.24 10.69 -27.02
CA GLU A 89 -4.20 10.47 -28.03
C GLU A 89 -2.97 9.79 -27.43
N ILE A 90 -2.57 10.17 -26.21
CA ILE A 90 -1.51 9.45 -25.48
C ILE A 90 -1.88 7.98 -25.29
N TRP A 91 -3.12 7.70 -24.89
CA TRP A 91 -3.56 6.32 -24.70
C TRP A 91 -3.75 5.56 -26.01
N HIS A 92 -4.14 6.24 -27.09
CA HIS A 92 -4.15 5.65 -28.41
C HIS A 92 -2.73 5.24 -28.84
N MET A 93 -1.72 6.07 -28.60
CA MET A 93 -0.31 5.69 -28.83
C MET A 93 0.11 4.52 -27.93
N ALA A 94 -0.26 4.57 -26.64
CA ALA A 94 0.04 3.53 -25.67
C ALA A 94 -0.79 2.24 -25.81
N SER A 95 -1.67 2.15 -26.81
CA SER A 95 -2.40 0.92 -27.14
C SER A 95 -1.47 -0.19 -27.63
N SER A 96 -0.36 0.17 -28.29
CA SER A 96 0.70 -0.75 -28.70
C SER A 96 1.79 -0.87 -27.63
N ARG A 97 2.46 -2.03 -27.55
CA ARG A 97 3.60 -2.23 -26.63
C ARG A 97 4.69 -1.18 -26.86
N LYS A 98 5.07 -0.93 -28.12
CA LYS A 98 6.11 0.06 -28.48
C LYS A 98 5.70 1.48 -28.08
N GLY A 99 4.46 1.87 -28.33
CA GLY A 99 3.98 3.20 -27.95
C GLY A 99 3.88 3.39 -26.44
N LEU A 100 3.47 2.34 -25.69
CA LEU A 100 3.44 2.38 -24.23
C LEU A 100 4.85 2.58 -23.64
N VAL A 101 5.86 1.91 -24.18
CA VAL A 101 7.26 2.10 -23.79
C VAL A 101 7.72 3.53 -24.07
N LYS A 102 7.34 4.14 -25.20
CA LYS A 102 7.66 5.54 -25.50
C LYS A 102 7.02 6.52 -24.52
N VAL A 103 5.72 6.35 -24.23
CA VAL A 103 5.02 7.19 -23.25
C VAL A 103 5.65 7.05 -21.87
N ALA A 104 5.99 5.82 -21.46
CA ALA A 104 6.69 5.57 -20.21
C ALA A 104 8.06 6.25 -20.18
N ALA A 105 8.87 6.09 -21.22
CA ALA A 105 10.19 6.71 -21.34
C ALA A 105 10.11 8.24 -21.27
N ALA A 106 9.16 8.84 -21.98
CA ALA A 106 8.91 10.28 -21.94
C ALA A 106 8.48 10.75 -20.54
N ALA A 107 7.61 9.99 -19.87
CA ALA A 107 7.14 10.30 -18.52
C ALA A 107 8.27 10.18 -17.49
N CYS A 108 9.15 9.18 -17.64
CA CYS A 108 10.34 9.02 -16.83
C CYS A 108 11.36 10.15 -17.08
N SER A 109 11.61 10.49 -18.35
CA SER A 109 12.51 11.56 -18.76
C SER A 109 12.06 12.93 -18.23
N ALA A 110 10.75 13.21 -18.26
CA ALA A 110 10.14 14.43 -17.74
C ALA A 110 10.37 14.65 -16.23
N MET A 111 10.75 13.61 -15.49
CA MET A 111 11.16 13.74 -14.08
C MET A 111 12.60 14.23 -13.92
N ASN A 112 13.28 14.63 -15.01
CA ASN A 112 14.59 15.29 -15.03
C ASN A 112 15.71 14.53 -14.29
N ASN A 113 15.71 13.20 -14.34
CA ASN A 113 16.64 12.34 -13.60
C ASN A 113 16.74 12.65 -12.10
N ARG A 114 15.68 13.24 -11.51
CA ARG A 114 15.64 13.45 -10.06
C ARG A 114 15.79 12.11 -9.35
N PRO A 115 16.56 12.05 -8.25
CA PRO A 115 16.57 10.84 -7.42
C PRO A 115 15.13 10.58 -6.97
N LEU A 116 14.72 9.32 -7.03
CA LEU A 116 13.40 8.86 -6.59
C LEU A 116 13.53 8.04 -5.29
N PRO A 117 13.98 8.67 -4.19
CA PRO A 117 14.22 7.95 -2.95
C PRO A 117 12.92 7.31 -2.50
N SER A 118 12.99 6.05 -2.11
CA SER A 118 11.85 5.36 -1.50
C SER A 118 11.68 5.82 -0.05
N LEU A 119 10.48 5.65 0.51
CA LEU A 119 10.29 5.71 1.96
C LEU A 119 11.11 4.65 2.70
N LEU A 120 11.42 3.53 2.05
CA LEU A 120 12.22 2.42 2.58
C LEU A 120 13.64 2.39 1.98
N GLU A 121 14.13 3.54 1.50
CA GLU A 121 15.49 3.66 0.96
C GLU A 121 16.54 3.24 2.00
N GLY A 122 17.55 2.48 1.57
CA GLY A 122 18.63 2.01 2.45
C GLY A 122 18.28 0.77 3.28
N LEU A 123 17.01 0.36 3.31
CA LEU A 123 16.58 -0.82 4.06
C LEU A 123 16.69 -2.09 3.23
N SER A 124 17.23 -3.14 3.84
CA SER A 124 17.43 -4.44 3.19
C SER A 124 16.24 -5.37 3.38
N TYR A 125 15.89 -6.13 2.34
CA TYR A 125 14.92 -7.21 2.43
C TYR A 125 15.63 -8.54 2.73
N THR A 126 15.13 -9.28 3.71
CA THR A 126 15.70 -10.56 4.15
C THR A 126 14.97 -11.79 3.63
N GLY A 127 13.93 -11.62 2.81
CA GLY A 127 12.95 -12.66 2.53
C GLY A 127 13.37 -13.80 1.59
N ASP A 128 14.54 -13.78 0.94
CA ASP A 128 15.04 -14.94 0.17
C ASP A 128 16.59 -15.04 0.19
N SER A 129 17.08 -16.26 0.40
CA SER A 129 18.41 -16.58 0.94
C SER A 129 19.62 -16.49 -0.01
N GLU A 130 19.52 -15.90 -1.20
CA GLU A 130 20.69 -15.82 -2.11
C GLU A 130 20.90 -14.45 -2.79
N LYS A 131 19.90 -13.57 -2.83
CA LYS A 131 20.05 -12.20 -3.35
C LYS A 131 19.52 -11.20 -2.34
N LYS A 132 20.43 -10.45 -1.71
CA LYS A 132 20.07 -9.24 -0.94
C LYS A 132 19.41 -8.26 -1.90
N SER A 133 18.08 -8.26 -1.93
CA SER A 133 17.30 -7.26 -2.65
C SER A 133 17.01 -6.11 -1.70
N SER A 134 16.97 -4.88 -2.19
CA SER A 134 16.56 -3.75 -1.36
C SER A 134 15.05 -3.76 -1.14
N LEU A 135 14.56 -3.26 0.00
CA LEU A 135 13.11 -3.10 0.23
C LEU A 135 12.47 -2.16 -0.80
N ARG A 136 13.24 -1.19 -1.29
CA ARG A 136 12.86 -0.33 -2.42
C ARG A 136 12.50 -1.15 -3.65
N GLU A 137 13.40 -2.02 -4.12
CA GLU A 137 13.16 -2.80 -5.34
C GLU A 137 11.93 -3.70 -5.21
N VAL A 138 11.79 -4.38 -4.06
CA VAL A 138 10.61 -5.22 -3.80
C VAL A 138 9.33 -4.40 -3.84
N THR A 139 9.33 -3.22 -3.21
CA THR A 139 8.17 -2.32 -3.18
C THR A 139 7.85 -1.78 -4.58
N ASP A 140 8.86 -1.31 -5.31
CA ASP A 140 8.69 -0.74 -6.65
C ASP A 140 8.18 -1.79 -7.65
N CYS A 141 8.67 -3.04 -7.55
CA CYS A 141 8.14 -4.18 -8.29
C CYS A 141 6.68 -4.47 -7.93
N SER A 142 6.35 -4.61 -6.64
CA SER A 142 4.99 -4.97 -6.21
C SER A 142 3.95 -3.88 -6.52
N CYS A 143 4.35 -2.61 -6.47
CA CYS A 143 3.51 -1.48 -6.84
C CYS A 143 3.44 -1.23 -8.35
N GLY A 144 4.35 -1.82 -9.13
CA GLY A 144 4.41 -1.65 -10.58
C GLY A 144 4.80 -0.24 -10.98
N PHE A 145 5.78 0.37 -10.31
CA PHE A 145 6.21 1.73 -10.66
C PHE A 145 6.95 1.74 -12.01
N PRO A 146 6.64 2.72 -12.88
CA PRO A 146 7.02 2.63 -14.29
C PRO A 146 8.47 3.03 -14.55
N CYS A 147 9.15 3.67 -13.59
CA CYS A 147 10.50 4.21 -13.80
C CYS A 147 11.49 3.68 -12.76
N ARG A 148 12.66 3.24 -13.22
CA ARG A 148 13.79 2.78 -12.40
C ARG A 148 15.10 3.42 -12.81
N MET A 149 16.02 3.49 -11.86
CA MET A 149 17.35 4.01 -12.10
C MET A 149 18.22 2.93 -12.71
N SER A 150 18.78 3.21 -13.90
CA SER A 150 19.71 2.30 -14.55
C SER A 150 21.09 2.35 -13.89
N SER A 151 21.95 1.40 -14.24
CA SER A 151 23.34 1.37 -13.77
C SER A 151 24.13 2.61 -14.19
N GLN A 152 23.67 3.34 -15.20
CA GLN A 152 24.24 4.58 -15.68
C GLN A 152 23.70 5.83 -14.96
N GLY A 153 22.83 5.65 -13.96
CA GLY A 153 22.22 6.77 -13.25
C GLY A 153 21.19 7.54 -14.08
N LYS A 154 20.59 6.89 -15.10
CA LYS A 154 19.47 7.46 -15.87
C LYS A 154 18.15 6.83 -15.47
N LEU A 155 17.09 7.63 -15.48
CA LEU A 155 15.75 7.14 -15.19
C LEU A 155 15.14 6.53 -16.45
N GLU A 156 14.88 5.22 -16.41
CA GLU A 156 14.42 4.42 -17.54
C GLU A 156 13.09 3.74 -17.23
N ALA A 157 12.29 3.51 -18.28
CA ALA A 157 11.04 2.78 -18.16
C ALA A 157 11.30 1.29 -17.85
N VAL A 158 10.46 0.69 -17.01
CA VAL A 158 10.53 -0.74 -16.69
C VAL A 158 9.74 -1.55 -17.72
N GLU A 159 10.31 -2.62 -18.25
CA GLU A 159 9.57 -3.60 -19.05
C GLU A 159 9.45 -4.95 -18.33
N PRO A 160 8.32 -5.68 -18.48
CA PRO A 160 7.10 -5.32 -19.22
C PRO A 160 6.18 -4.33 -18.47
N LEU A 161 5.42 -3.51 -19.22
CA LEU A 161 4.47 -2.53 -18.68
C LEU A 161 3.05 -3.12 -18.55
N GLY A 162 2.67 -3.52 -17.34
CA GLY A 162 1.35 -4.04 -17.01
C GLY A 162 0.31 -2.95 -16.73
N ILE A 163 -0.81 -3.35 -16.13
CA ILE A 163 -1.92 -2.42 -15.84
C ILE A 163 -1.55 -1.40 -14.76
N LYS A 164 -0.79 -1.80 -13.73
CA LYS A 164 -0.35 -0.92 -12.64
C LYS A 164 0.55 0.19 -13.17
N GLU A 165 1.52 -0.17 -14.00
CA GLU A 165 2.45 0.77 -14.64
C GLU A 165 1.69 1.80 -15.47
N ARG A 166 0.65 1.38 -16.22
CA ARG A 166 -0.24 2.30 -16.95
C ARG A 166 -0.96 3.27 -16.01
N VAL A 167 -1.49 2.81 -14.87
CA VAL A 167 -2.12 3.71 -13.89
C VAL A 167 -1.16 4.81 -13.46
N TRP A 168 0.07 4.43 -13.09
CA TRP A 168 1.08 5.40 -12.64
C TRP A 168 1.56 6.32 -13.75
N ILE A 169 1.78 5.81 -14.97
CA ILE A 169 2.11 6.65 -16.14
C ILE A 169 1.01 7.68 -16.37
N GLY A 170 -0.26 7.26 -16.35
CA GLY A 170 -1.40 8.17 -16.48
C GLY A 170 -1.41 9.24 -15.40
N PHE A 171 -1.11 8.87 -14.16
CA PHE A 171 -1.06 9.83 -13.07
C PHE A 171 0.12 10.79 -13.16
N ILE A 172 1.29 10.33 -13.61
CA ILE A 172 2.45 11.19 -13.92
C ILE A 172 2.06 12.19 -15.01
N VAL A 173 1.43 11.74 -16.10
CA VAL A 173 0.98 12.61 -17.20
C VAL A 173 0.00 13.68 -16.68
N VAL A 174 -0.97 13.30 -15.84
CA VAL A 174 -1.88 14.26 -15.17
C VAL A 174 -1.10 15.25 -14.32
N GLN A 175 -0.09 14.80 -13.56
CA GLN A 175 0.75 15.69 -12.76
C GLN A 175 1.52 16.69 -13.62
N LEU A 176 2.10 16.25 -14.74
CA LEU A 176 2.86 17.12 -15.65
C LEU A 176 1.96 18.18 -16.30
N ARG A 177 0.72 17.82 -16.65
CA ARG A 177 -0.24 18.73 -17.27
C ARG A 177 -0.82 19.75 -16.31
N ASN A 178 -1.25 19.27 -15.15
CA ASN A 178 -2.07 20.07 -14.23
C ASN A 178 -1.26 20.64 -13.06
N GLY A 179 -0.05 20.13 -12.81
CA GLY A 179 0.77 20.52 -11.65
C GLY A 179 1.44 21.88 -11.81
N SER A 180 1.80 22.24 -13.05
CA SER A 180 2.39 23.54 -13.39
C SER A 180 1.31 24.52 -13.81
N LEU A 181 0.95 25.42 -12.89
CA LEU A 181 0.01 26.52 -13.16
C LEU A 181 0.69 27.69 -13.89
N GLN A 182 2.02 27.65 -14.09
CA GLN A 182 2.76 28.71 -14.79
C GLN A 182 2.44 28.79 -16.29
N ASN A 183 1.91 27.72 -16.89
CA ASN A 183 1.42 27.73 -18.27
C ASN A 183 0.02 28.32 -18.43
N GLY A 184 -0.58 28.78 -17.32
CA GLY A 184 -1.86 29.48 -17.28
C GLY A 184 -1.77 30.92 -17.75
N ASP A 185 -1.18 31.19 -18.91
CA ASP A 185 -1.37 32.45 -19.65
C ASP A 185 -2.79 32.47 -20.29
N ALA A 186 -3.79 31.97 -19.56
CA ALA A 186 -5.19 31.95 -19.95
C ALA A 186 -5.78 33.37 -19.98
N SER A 187 -5.14 34.33 -19.29
CA SER A 187 -5.39 35.77 -19.42
C SER A 187 -4.90 36.37 -20.74
N ARG A 188 -4.11 35.64 -21.55
CA ARG A 188 -3.67 36.07 -22.89
C ARG A 188 -4.37 35.36 -24.06
N ARG A 189 -5.28 34.42 -23.80
CA ARG A 189 -6.15 33.79 -24.82
C ARG A 189 -7.54 34.41 -24.88
N GLY A 190 -7.62 35.72 -24.68
CA GLY A 190 -8.66 36.49 -25.33
C GLY A 190 -8.26 36.63 -26.80
N GLN A 191 -9.15 36.25 -27.71
CA GLN A 191 -9.27 36.79 -29.07
C GLN A 191 -8.76 36.01 -30.30
N ASP A 192 -8.49 34.70 -30.22
CA ASP A 192 -8.39 33.85 -31.44
C ASP A 192 -9.25 32.58 -31.33
N ASP A 193 -10.44 32.67 -31.93
CA ASP A 193 -11.62 31.80 -31.80
C ASP A 193 -11.54 30.38 -32.39
N ASN A 194 -10.37 29.77 -32.56
CA ASN A 194 -10.30 28.39 -33.09
C ASN A 194 -9.13 27.52 -32.60
N SER A 195 -8.35 27.96 -31.60
CA SER A 195 -7.32 27.11 -31.01
C SER A 195 -7.90 26.22 -29.91
N SER A 196 -7.60 24.93 -29.99
CA SER A 196 -8.13 23.87 -29.11
C SER A 196 -8.12 24.24 -27.62
N LEU A 197 -9.29 24.14 -27.00
CA LEU A 197 -9.56 24.35 -25.58
C LEU A 197 -8.74 23.38 -24.72
N VAL A 198 -7.53 23.76 -24.33
CA VAL A 198 -6.81 23.08 -23.24
C VAL A 198 -7.60 23.40 -21.96
N ALA A 199 -8.23 22.38 -21.39
CA ALA A 199 -9.03 22.53 -20.17
C ALA A 199 -8.18 23.14 -19.03
N ALA A 200 -8.79 23.99 -18.22
CA ALA A 200 -8.11 24.63 -17.09
C ALA A 200 -7.47 23.58 -16.17
N PRO A 201 -6.24 23.82 -15.65
CA PRO A 201 -5.58 22.88 -14.75
C PRO A 201 -6.44 22.57 -13.54
N ARG A 202 -6.56 21.27 -13.21
CA ARG A 202 -7.31 20.80 -12.04
C ARG A 202 -6.34 20.26 -11.00
N VAL A 203 -6.37 20.85 -9.81
CA VAL A 203 -5.45 20.54 -8.71
C VAL A 203 -6.25 20.10 -7.48
N LEU A 204 -5.69 19.16 -6.74
CA LEU A 204 -6.12 18.76 -5.40
C LEU A 204 -4.96 19.01 -4.44
N VAL A 205 -5.18 19.87 -3.44
CA VAL A 205 -4.21 20.22 -2.40
C VAL A 205 -4.61 19.48 -1.13
N HIS A 206 -3.79 18.56 -0.65
CA HIS A 206 -3.94 18.01 0.69
C HIS A 206 -3.44 19.03 1.72
N VAL A 207 -4.28 19.45 2.65
CA VAL A 207 -3.92 20.39 3.72
C VAL A 207 -3.91 19.64 5.06
N ALA A 208 -2.80 19.78 5.79
CA ALA A 208 -2.71 19.26 7.15
C ALA A 208 -3.82 19.86 8.02
N GLY A 209 -4.72 19.01 8.52
CA GLY A 209 -5.85 19.48 9.31
C GLY A 209 -5.42 20.01 10.68
N HIS A 210 -6.12 21.04 11.19
CA HIS A 210 -5.83 21.66 12.49
C HIS A 210 -6.36 20.88 13.71
N ARG A 211 -6.96 19.69 13.53
CA ARG A 211 -7.70 18.97 14.58
C ARG A 211 -6.85 18.10 15.51
N ASN A 212 -5.58 18.47 15.75
CA ASN A 212 -4.66 17.76 16.66
C ASN A 212 -4.66 16.23 16.47
N GLN A 213 -4.75 15.76 15.23
CA GLN A 213 -4.75 14.33 14.93
C GLN A 213 -3.32 13.78 14.93
N GLY A 214 -3.17 12.52 15.36
CA GLY A 214 -1.89 11.81 15.24
C GLY A 214 -1.47 11.60 13.78
N VAL A 215 -0.15 11.52 13.56
CA VAL A 215 0.46 11.38 12.21
C VAL A 215 -0.15 10.22 11.42
N GLY A 216 -0.38 9.06 12.04
CA GLY A 216 -0.99 7.90 11.36
C GLY A 216 -2.37 8.20 10.77
N ASN A 217 -3.22 8.91 11.51
CA ASN A 217 -4.54 9.33 11.05
C ASN A 217 -4.45 10.38 9.92
N LEU A 218 -3.54 11.34 10.03
CA LEU A 218 -3.33 12.34 8.98
C LEU A 218 -2.80 11.71 7.69
N LEU A 219 -1.94 10.68 7.78
CA LEU A 219 -1.50 9.89 6.62
C LEU A 219 -2.65 9.15 5.95
N GLN A 220 -3.65 8.69 6.70
CA GLN A 220 -4.87 8.11 6.12
C GLN A 220 -5.65 9.14 5.30
N GLY A 221 -5.75 10.38 5.77
CA GLY A 221 -6.32 11.49 4.99
C GLY A 221 -5.53 11.81 3.72
N LEU A 222 -4.20 11.77 3.81
CA LEU A 222 -3.30 11.93 2.65
C LEU A 222 -3.53 10.83 1.60
N ILE A 223 -3.64 9.56 2.04
CA ILE A 223 -3.98 8.43 1.17
C ILE A 223 -5.27 8.69 0.40
N THR A 224 -6.33 9.11 1.10
CA THR A 224 -7.62 9.41 0.46
C THR A 224 -7.50 10.56 -0.53
N SER A 225 -6.70 11.58 -0.22
CA SER A 225 -6.42 12.71 -1.12
C SER A 225 -5.74 12.26 -2.42
N LEU A 226 -4.73 11.39 -2.30
CA LEU A 226 -4.01 10.82 -3.44
C LEU A 226 -4.93 9.94 -4.30
N GLN A 227 -5.76 9.11 -3.65
CA GLN A 227 -6.76 8.30 -4.34
C GLN A 227 -7.76 9.17 -5.12
N LEU A 228 -8.25 10.25 -4.50
CA LEU A 228 -9.16 11.20 -5.13
C LEU A 228 -8.49 11.92 -6.31
N ALA A 229 -7.24 12.36 -6.15
CA ALA A 229 -6.49 13.00 -7.23
C ALA A 229 -6.36 12.06 -8.44
N LEU A 230 -5.99 10.79 -8.19
CA LEU A 230 -5.91 9.75 -9.21
C LEU A 230 -7.25 9.52 -9.92
N LEU A 231 -8.34 9.33 -9.18
CA LEU A 231 -9.65 9.04 -9.75
C LEU A 231 -10.25 10.21 -10.53
N THR A 232 -9.98 11.44 -10.09
CA THR A 232 -10.59 12.65 -10.66
C THR A 232 -9.71 13.33 -11.72
N GLY A 233 -8.50 12.83 -11.96
CA GLY A 233 -7.58 13.41 -12.94
C GLY A 233 -7.02 14.76 -12.50
N ARG A 234 -6.84 14.96 -11.19
CA ARG A 234 -6.28 16.18 -10.62
C ARG A 234 -4.79 16.00 -10.38
N ALA A 235 -3.99 17.03 -10.67
CA ALA A 235 -2.64 17.08 -10.11
C ALA A 235 -2.73 17.17 -8.59
N PHE A 236 -1.79 16.51 -7.92
CA PHE A 236 -1.72 16.48 -6.48
C PHE A 236 -0.69 17.49 -5.98
N LYS A 237 -1.07 18.25 -4.94
CA LYS A 237 -0.17 19.10 -4.14
C LYS A 237 -0.36 18.78 -2.65
N MET A 238 0.65 19.07 -1.86
CA MET A 238 0.66 18.82 -0.42
C MET A 238 1.06 20.10 0.31
N ASP A 239 0.18 20.57 1.16
CA ASP A 239 0.41 21.62 2.13
C ASP A 239 0.43 20.99 3.53
N TRP A 240 1.60 20.42 3.86
CA TRP A 240 1.87 19.86 5.18
C TRP A 240 3.36 20.07 5.54
N PRO A 241 3.73 21.29 5.99
CA PRO A 241 5.13 21.67 6.19
C PRO A 241 5.92 20.68 7.06
N LYS A 242 5.32 20.25 8.19
CA LYS A 242 5.94 19.31 9.13
C LYS A 242 6.24 17.93 8.53
N LEU A 243 5.39 17.43 7.63
CA LEU A 243 5.68 16.19 6.91
C LEU A 243 6.78 16.43 5.87
N ALA A 244 6.75 17.56 5.16
CA ALA A 244 7.74 17.93 4.15
C ALA A 244 9.16 18.13 4.69
N GLU A 245 9.35 18.30 5.99
CA GLU A 245 10.67 18.26 6.64
C GLU A 245 11.29 16.85 6.65
N ALA A 246 10.47 15.81 6.78
CA ALA A 246 10.88 14.41 6.86
C ALA A 246 10.86 13.70 5.50
N VAL A 247 9.98 14.12 4.58
CA VAL A 247 9.78 13.49 3.27
C VAL A 247 9.95 14.48 2.13
N GLN A 248 10.12 13.98 0.91
CA GLN A 248 10.25 14.76 -0.31
C GLN A 248 9.41 14.16 -1.44
N PRO A 249 9.06 14.94 -2.47
CA PRO A 249 8.33 14.41 -3.61
C PRO A 249 9.12 13.30 -4.31
N ARG A 250 8.45 12.18 -4.61
CA ARG A 250 9.04 11.08 -5.38
C ARG A 250 8.62 11.13 -6.84
N TYR A 251 7.42 10.64 -7.19
CA TYR A 251 6.89 10.70 -8.56
C TYR A 251 5.98 11.90 -8.82
N LEU A 252 5.59 12.62 -7.77
CA LEU A 252 4.80 13.84 -7.84
C LEU A 252 5.69 15.07 -7.70
N ASN A 253 5.24 16.23 -8.18
CA ASN A 253 5.86 17.51 -7.85
C ASN A 253 4.83 18.36 -7.12
N TRP A 254 4.94 18.43 -5.78
CA TRP A 254 4.01 19.21 -4.96
C TRP A 254 4.61 20.53 -4.46
N ASP A 255 5.89 20.80 -4.71
CA ASP A 255 6.59 22.00 -4.22
C ASP A 255 6.33 23.22 -5.12
N GLU A 256 5.83 23.00 -6.34
CA GLU A 256 5.53 24.08 -7.27
C GLU A 256 4.39 24.96 -6.75
N GLN A 257 4.60 26.27 -6.71
CA GLN A 257 3.61 27.23 -6.21
C GLN A 257 2.34 27.24 -7.10
N MET A 258 1.20 27.55 -6.49
CA MET A 258 -0.01 27.84 -7.26
C MET A 258 -0.01 29.31 -7.68
N GLY A 259 -0.57 29.61 -8.85
CA GLY A 259 -0.82 31.00 -9.25
C GLY A 259 -1.81 31.68 -8.30
N GLU A 260 -1.67 32.99 -8.10
CA GLU A 260 -2.35 33.75 -7.04
C GLU A 260 -3.89 33.89 -7.22
N ASP A 261 -4.44 33.54 -8.39
CA ASP A 261 -5.85 33.83 -8.76
C ASP A 261 -6.77 32.60 -8.92
N CYS A 262 -6.43 31.46 -8.33
CA CYS A 262 -7.28 30.26 -8.45
C CYS A 262 -8.43 30.24 -7.44
N ALA A 263 -9.66 30.05 -7.91
CA ALA A 263 -10.80 29.80 -7.03
C ALA A 263 -10.61 28.46 -6.27
N VAL A 264 -10.60 28.52 -4.93
CA VAL A 264 -10.38 27.37 -4.05
C VAL A 264 -11.69 26.92 -3.39
N GLU A 265 -12.05 25.65 -3.54
CA GLU A 265 -13.07 25.01 -2.69
C GLU A 265 -12.40 24.18 -1.60
N LYS A 266 -12.88 24.30 -0.35
CA LYS A 266 -12.43 23.50 0.78
C LYS A 266 -13.37 22.33 1.00
N THR A 267 -12.81 21.16 1.25
CA THR A 267 -13.51 19.91 1.47
C THR A 267 -12.86 19.18 2.64
N GLU A 268 -13.66 18.59 3.53
CA GLU A 268 -13.15 17.84 4.67
C GLU A 268 -13.80 16.46 4.76
N LEU A 269 -13.04 15.45 5.20
CA LEU A 269 -13.54 14.10 5.46
C LEU A 269 -12.99 13.55 6.76
N TRP A 270 -13.87 13.46 7.76
CA TRP A 270 -13.49 13.03 9.09
C TRP A 270 -14.27 11.79 9.53
N ASN A 271 -13.57 10.79 10.04
CA ASN A 271 -14.16 9.61 10.65
C ASN A 271 -14.15 9.76 12.18
N PHE A 272 -15.24 10.28 12.73
CA PHE A 272 -15.46 10.46 14.18
C PHE A 272 -16.77 9.77 14.63
N ASP A 273 -17.01 8.53 14.19
CA ASP A 273 -18.21 7.72 14.51
C ASP A 273 -19.56 8.22 13.95
N GLN A 274 -19.58 9.33 13.21
CA GLN A 274 -20.74 9.76 12.43
C GLN A 274 -20.48 9.55 10.94
N VAL A 275 -21.07 8.49 10.37
CA VAL A 275 -21.13 8.25 8.93
C VAL A 275 -21.91 9.40 8.28
N LYS A 276 -21.23 10.46 7.88
CA LYS A 276 -21.79 11.54 7.05
C LYS A 276 -20.74 12.03 6.05
N ASP A 277 -20.66 11.29 4.95
CA ASP A 277 -20.63 11.77 3.56
C ASP A 277 -19.90 10.80 2.63
N VAL A 278 -20.55 9.67 2.35
CA VAL A 278 -20.12 8.73 1.29
C VAL A 278 -20.21 9.38 -0.11
N PHE A 279 -20.82 10.57 -0.24
CA PHE A 279 -21.01 11.28 -1.51
C PHE A 279 -19.84 12.19 -1.93
N LEU A 280 -18.84 12.39 -1.06
CA LEU A 280 -17.72 13.29 -1.32
C LEU A 280 -16.94 12.98 -2.61
N PRO A 281 -16.59 11.71 -2.93
CA PRO A 281 -15.82 11.38 -4.13
C PRO A 281 -16.60 11.66 -5.42
N VAL A 282 -17.91 11.39 -5.42
CA VAL A 282 -18.80 11.61 -6.57
C VAL A 282 -19.00 13.10 -6.82
N ARG A 283 -19.15 13.91 -5.77
CA ARG A 283 -19.26 15.37 -5.87
C ARG A 283 -17.94 15.98 -6.37
N MET A 284 -16.80 15.51 -5.85
CA MET A 284 -15.49 15.98 -6.27
C MET A 284 -15.17 15.64 -7.72
N ALA A 285 -15.49 14.43 -8.18
CA ALA A 285 -15.29 14.01 -9.56
C ALA A 285 -16.05 14.89 -10.57
N ARG A 286 -17.28 15.30 -10.21
CA ARG A 286 -18.16 16.12 -11.06
C ARG A 286 -17.93 17.62 -10.95
N SER A 287 -17.06 18.06 -10.04
CA SER A 287 -16.81 19.49 -9.84
C SER A 287 -15.96 20.09 -10.97
N ASN A 288 -16.41 21.20 -11.54
CA ASN A 288 -15.65 22.03 -12.50
C ASN A 288 -14.63 22.94 -11.81
N ILE A 289 -14.39 22.74 -10.50
CA ILE A 289 -13.53 23.59 -9.69
C ILE A 289 -12.08 23.29 -10.03
N SER A 290 -11.30 24.34 -10.30
CA SER A 290 -9.88 24.23 -10.63
C SER A 290 -9.09 23.70 -9.44
N VAL A 291 -9.23 24.32 -8.25
CA VAL A 291 -8.44 23.96 -7.07
C VAL A 291 -9.33 23.50 -5.93
N LEU A 292 -9.06 22.29 -5.42
CA LEU A 292 -9.75 21.74 -4.26
C LEU A 292 -8.77 21.49 -3.12
N HIS A 293 -9.05 22.06 -1.96
CA HIS A 293 -8.34 21.79 -0.72
C HIS A 293 -9.05 20.67 0.02
N PHE A 294 -8.33 19.60 0.34
CA PHE A 294 -8.84 18.46 1.07
C PHE A 294 -8.11 18.31 2.40
N THR A 295 -8.85 18.07 3.47
CA THR A 295 -8.30 17.64 4.75
C THR A 295 -9.12 16.49 5.33
N GLY A 296 -8.50 15.59 6.09
CA GLY A 296 -9.22 14.47 6.66
C GLY A 296 -8.34 13.49 7.43
N ASN A 297 -8.97 12.49 8.04
CA ASN A 297 -8.29 11.41 8.77
C ASN A 297 -8.75 10.00 8.37
N TRP A 298 -9.56 9.89 7.32
CA TRP A 298 -10.15 8.62 6.91
C TRP A 298 -9.34 7.99 5.79
N GLY A 299 -8.98 6.71 5.95
CA GLY A 299 -8.21 5.94 4.98
C GLY A 299 -9.06 5.44 3.82
N CYS A 300 -8.42 5.23 2.65
CA CYS A 300 -8.97 4.76 1.36
C CYS A 300 -10.50 4.54 1.31
N LEU A 301 -11.16 5.16 0.34
CA LEU A 301 -12.61 5.12 0.16
C LEU A 301 -13.15 3.69 -0.02
N LEU A 302 -14.40 3.44 0.40
CA LEU A 302 -14.99 2.10 0.55
C LEU A 302 -15.08 1.27 -0.76
N PRO A 303 -15.11 -0.08 -0.65
CA PRO A 303 -15.06 -0.99 -1.80
C PRO A 303 -16.22 -0.92 -2.80
N LYS A 304 -17.37 -0.38 -2.41
CA LYS A 304 -18.51 -0.22 -3.34
C LYS A 304 -18.28 0.90 -4.37
N GLY A 305 -17.16 1.64 -4.30
CA GLY A 305 -16.88 2.80 -5.14
C GLY A 305 -15.40 3.02 -5.47
N TRP A 306 -14.59 1.97 -5.70
CA TRP A 306 -13.18 2.11 -6.13
C TRP A 306 -13.00 3.03 -7.34
N GLY A 307 -14.09 3.28 -8.09
CA GLY A 307 -14.11 4.19 -9.20
C GLY A 307 -13.43 3.60 -10.43
N ASN A 308 -13.71 4.24 -11.56
CA ASN A 308 -12.98 3.98 -12.79
C ASN A 308 -11.85 5.01 -12.93
N LEU A 309 -10.82 4.64 -13.68
CA LEU A 309 -9.66 5.49 -13.95
C LEU A 309 -9.91 6.48 -15.09
N THR A 310 -11.16 6.98 -15.21
CA THR A 310 -11.56 7.97 -16.23
C THR A 310 -10.75 9.25 -16.12
N GLY A 311 -10.43 9.69 -14.90
CA GLY A 311 -9.66 10.91 -14.64
C GLY A 311 -8.25 10.88 -15.24
N ILE A 312 -7.66 9.70 -15.41
CA ILE A 312 -6.35 9.53 -16.08
C ILE A 312 -6.48 9.01 -17.52
N GLY A 313 -7.69 9.00 -18.10
CA GLY A 313 -7.92 8.57 -19.49
C GLY A 313 -8.10 7.06 -19.70
N LEU A 314 -8.37 6.29 -18.63
CA LEU A 314 -8.63 4.85 -18.67
C LEU A 314 -10.08 4.53 -18.22
N PRO A 315 -11.10 4.88 -19.02
CA PRO A 315 -12.50 4.85 -18.59
C PRO A 315 -13.04 3.46 -18.24
N ASP A 316 -12.53 2.42 -18.88
CA ASP A 316 -13.00 1.04 -18.74
C ASP A 316 -12.13 0.19 -17.81
N VAL A 317 -11.23 0.83 -17.05
CA VAL A 317 -10.37 0.16 -16.08
C VAL A 317 -10.81 0.54 -14.65
N PRO A 318 -11.55 -0.35 -13.96
CA PRO A 318 -11.77 -0.23 -12.53
C PRO A 318 -10.44 -0.24 -11.78
N LEU A 319 -10.28 0.64 -10.79
CA LEU A 319 -9.04 0.73 -10.00
C LEU A 319 -8.68 -0.61 -9.33
N ARG A 320 -9.69 -1.39 -8.92
CA ARG A 320 -9.53 -2.74 -8.33
C ARG A 320 -8.85 -3.76 -9.25
N HIS A 321 -8.89 -3.57 -10.58
CA HIS A 321 -8.20 -4.46 -11.51
C HIS A 321 -6.68 -4.25 -11.45
N ALA A 322 -6.23 -3.02 -11.19
CA ALA A 322 -4.82 -2.73 -10.97
C ALA A 322 -4.37 -3.09 -9.56
N PHE A 323 -5.23 -2.85 -8.56
CA PHE A 323 -4.93 -3.11 -7.15
C PHE A 323 -6.08 -3.89 -6.52
N PRO A 324 -6.06 -5.23 -6.52
CA PRO A 324 -7.17 -6.02 -5.99
C PRO A 324 -7.35 -5.85 -4.47
N ARG A 325 -6.28 -5.46 -3.76
CA ARG A 325 -6.29 -5.26 -2.31
C ARG A 325 -6.24 -3.78 -1.94
N LYS A 326 -7.18 -3.34 -1.09
CA LYS A 326 -7.27 -1.95 -0.65
C LYS A 326 -5.98 -1.49 0.02
N ALA A 327 -5.46 -2.29 0.95
CA ALA A 327 -4.25 -1.96 1.69
C ALA A 327 -3.03 -1.81 0.77
N GLN A 328 -2.95 -2.62 -0.30
CA GLN A 328 -1.90 -2.52 -1.32
C GLN A 328 -1.98 -1.18 -2.07
N LEU A 329 -3.17 -0.77 -2.51
CA LEU A 329 -3.35 0.54 -3.15
C LEU A 329 -2.91 1.67 -2.22
N CYS A 330 -3.39 1.71 -0.97
CA CYS A 330 -3.08 2.78 -0.03
C CYS A 330 -1.55 2.89 0.20
N GLY A 331 -0.88 1.76 0.36
CA GLY A 331 0.56 1.70 0.49
C GLY A 331 1.30 2.19 -0.76
N CYS A 332 0.88 1.75 -1.95
CA CYS A 332 1.51 2.17 -3.20
C CYS A 332 1.30 3.67 -3.48
N LEU A 333 0.16 4.26 -3.10
CA LEU A 333 -0.06 5.71 -3.21
C LEU A 333 0.96 6.49 -2.36
N LEU A 334 1.21 6.06 -1.12
CA LEU A 334 2.21 6.70 -0.26
C LEU A 334 3.63 6.54 -0.82
N HIS A 335 3.99 5.34 -1.29
CA HIS A 335 5.31 5.10 -1.90
C HIS A 335 5.50 5.81 -3.24
N PHE A 336 4.41 6.12 -3.94
CA PHE A 336 4.44 6.89 -5.19
C PHE A 336 4.63 8.38 -4.90
N ALA A 337 3.92 8.90 -3.90
CA ALA A 337 3.98 10.30 -3.53
C ALA A 337 5.29 10.63 -2.78
N LEU A 338 5.59 9.88 -1.73
CA LEU A 338 6.59 10.23 -0.73
C LEU A 338 7.91 9.49 -0.95
N GLY A 339 9.01 10.24 -0.82
CA GLY A 339 10.37 9.72 -0.67
C GLY A 339 10.96 10.16 0.66
N SER A 340 11.88 9.38 1.23
CA SER A 340 12.54 9.75 2.48
C SER A 340 13.57 10.87 2.26
N ARG A 341 13.64 11.84 3.19
CA ARG A 341 14.79 12.76 3.31
C ARG A 341 15.83 12.18 4.27
N GLU A 342 17.03 12.75 4.23
CA GLU A 342 18.14 12.33 5.08
C GLU A 342 17.82 12.31 6.59
N PRO A 343 17.13 13.30 7.19
CA PRO A 343 16.79 13.26 8.61
C PRO A 343 15.93 12.05 8.98
N LEU A 344 14.96 11.70 8.14
CA LEU A 344 14.11 10.54 8.35
C LEU A 344 14.90 9.22 8.23
N ARG A 345 15.80 9.11 7.23
CA ARG A 345 16.67 7.92 7.08
C ARG A 345 17.53 7.69 8.32
N LYS A 346 18.19 8.74 8.81
CA LYS A 346 18.99 8.68 10.04
C LYS A 346 18.15 8.28 11.25
N ALA A 347 16.92 8.78 11.35
CA ALA A 347 16.00 8.40 12.42
C ALA A 347 15.58 6.91 12.32
N ILE A 348 15.32 6.41 11.10
CA ILE A 348 15.02 4.98 10.87
C ILE A 348 16.22 4.12 11.26
N ASP A 349 17.42 4.46 10.81
CA ASP A 349 18.65 3.73 11.14
C ASP A 349 18.89 3.70 12.65
N HIS A 350 18.65 4.83 13.33
CA HIS A 350 18.72 4.91 14.78
C HIS A 350 17.70 4.00 15.48
N VAL A 351 16.46 3.93 14.98
CA VAL A 351 15.41 3.06 15.52
C VAL A 351 15.72 1.58 15.26
N LEU A 352 16.27 1.24 14.09
CA LEU A 352 16.58 -0.14 13.69
C LEU A 352 17.88 -0.67 14.29
N GLY A 353 18.84 0.19 14.62
CA GLY A 353 20.06 -0.19 15.34
C GLY A 353 20.94 -1.23 14.64
N GLY A 354 20.77 -1.44 13.32
CA GLY A 354 21.62 -2.31 12.50
C GLY A 354 21.30 -3.82 12.54
N ASP A 355 20.47 -4.28 13.47
CA ASP A 355 20.12 -5.71 13.56
C ASP A 355 18.91 -6.06 12.68
N PRO A 356 18.96 -7.20 11.95
CA PRO A 356 17.80 -7.68 11.20
C PRO A 356 16.76 -8.25 12.15
N ARG A 357 15.56 -7.68 12.08
CA ARG A 357 14.43 -7.98 12.96
C ARG A 357 13.32 -8.65 12.15
N GLN A 358 12.64 -9.61 12.76
CA GLN A 358 11.70 -10.50 12.07
C GLN A 358 10.25 -10.08 12.28
N ILE A 359 9.93 -9.60 13.49
CA ILE A 359 8.56 -9.22 13.87
C ILE A 359 8.57 -7.81 14.47
N ALA A 360 7.64 -6.96 14.04
CA ALA A 360 7.31 -5.71 14.74
C ALA A 360 6.00 -5.89 15.52
N LEU A 361 5.94 -5.28 16.70
CA LEU A 361 4.87 -5.33 17.68
C LEU A 361 4.41 -3.89 17.91
N GLN A 362 3.15 -3.60 17.65
CA GLN A 362 2.57 -2.28 17.87
C GLN A 362 1.43 -2.39 18.87
N LEU A 363 1.61 -1.80 20.05
CA LEU A 363 0.59 -1.74 21.10
C LEU A 363 0.13 -0.29 21.32
N ARG A 364 -1.09 0.01 20.91
CA ARG A 364 -1.81 1.24 21.28
C ARG A 364 -2.71 0.91 22.47
N THR A 365 -2.39 1.48 23.63
CA THR A 365 -3.17 1.32 24.86
C THR A 365 -4.17 2.45 25.07
N GLY A 366 -4.02 3.54 24.33
CA GLY A 366 -4.89 4.71 24.42
C GLY A 366 -4.20 5.91 25.03
N ASP A 367 -4.90 7.05 25.04
CA ASP A 367 -4.39 8.25 25.70
C ASP A 367 -4.48 8.04 27.21
N SER A 368 -3.34 7.74 27.82
CA SER A 368 -3.27 7.53 29.27
C SER A 368 -3.83 8.76 29.96
N ALA A 369 -4.87 8.59 30.76
CA ALA A 369 -5.42 9.62 31.65
C ALA A 369 -4.45 10.05 32.77
N GLN A 370 -3.13 9.82 32.61
CA GLN A 370 -2.07 10.17 33.56
C GLN A 370 -1.93 11.69 33.79
N GLY A 371 -2.79 12.52 33.20
CA GLY A 371 -2.95 13.94 33.55
C GLY A 371 -4.11 14.27 34.51
N SER A 372 -5.03 13.36 34.84
CA SER A 372 -6.04 13.66 35.87
C SER A 372 -6.55 12.42 36.60
N ALA A 373 -5.96 12.14 37.76
CA ALA A 373 -6.62 11.34 38.81
C ALA A 373 -7.99 11.96 39.23
N LEU A 374 -8.30 13.18 38.81
CA LEU A 374 -9.59 13.85 38.95
C LEU A 374 -10.58 13.58 37.81
N GLY A 375 -10.16 13.04 36.66
CA GLY A 375 -11.03 12.81 35.50
C GLY A 375 -11.89 11.54 35.59
N PHE A 376 -11.52 10.59 36.45
CA PHE A 376 -12.23 9.32 36.59
C PHE A 376 -13.37 9.36 37.62
N MET A 377 -13.40 10.37 38.51
CA MET A 377 -14.40 10.45 39.59
C MET A 377 -15.50 11.50 39.38
N VAL A 378 -15.43 12.34 38.36
CA VAL A 378 -16.47 13.34 38.10
C VAL A 378 -17.22 12.95 36.84
N GLY A 379 -18.47 12.52 37.01
CA GLY A 379 -19.46 12.26 35.96
C GLY A 379 -19.86 13.50 35.15
N THR A 380 -18.94 14.43 34.92
CA THR A 380 -19.05 15.47 33.90
C THR A 380 -18.52 14.87 32.62
N GLY A 381 -19.40 14.70 31.63
CA GLY A 381 -19.13 14.07 30.33
C GLY A 381 -18.07 14.76 29.45
N ASN A 382 -16.84 14.88 29.95
CA ASN A 382 -15.65 15.18 29.16
C ASN A 382 -15.02 13.86 28.71
N THR A 383 -15.47 13.45 27.54
CA THR A 383 -15.15 12.29 26.69
C THR A 383 -13.71 12.26 26.15
N GLY A 384 -12.71 12.74 26.90
CA GLY A 384 -11.37 13.01 26.38
C GLY A 384 -10.33 11.89 26.49
N ALA A 385 -10.62 10.77 27.16
CA ALA A 385 -9.69 9.64 27.24
C ALA A 385 -10.01 8.62 26.14
N ASP A 386 -9.14 8.50 25.15
CA ASP A 386 -9.14 7.42 24.14
C ASP A 386 -8.80 6.09 24.83
N LEU A 387 -9.73 5.53 25.62
CA LEU A 387 -9.58 4.21 26.21
C LEU A 387 -9.82 3.15 25.14
N ARG A 388 -8.76 2.43 24.78
CA ARG A 388 -8.82 1.42 23.72
C ARG A 388 -9.49 0.14 24.22
N PRO A 389 -10.24 -0.57 23.36
CA PRO A 389 -10.88 -1.84 23.74
C PRO A 389 -9.90 -2.88 24.31
N VAL A 390 -8.62 -2.86 23.89
CA VAL A 390 -7.53 -3.71 24.44
C VAL A 390 -7.29 -3.53 25.93
N ILE A 391 -7.69 -2.40 26.49
CA ILE A 391 -7.64 -2.13 27.91
C ILE A 391 -9.03 -2.27 28.53
N SER A 392 -10.06 -1.71 27.88
CA SER A 392 -11.36 -1.46 28.52
C SER A 392 -12.42 -2.54 28.32
N ASP A 393 -12.30 -3.41 27.32
CA ASP A 393 -13.31 -4.45 27.09
C ASP A 393 -13.29 -5.48 28.24
N ARG A 394 -14.45 -5.88 28.76
CA ARG A 394 -14.49 -6.82 29.89
C ARG A 394 -14.29 -8.28 29.47
N LEU A 395 -14.57 -8.61 28.21
CA LEU A 395 -14.45 -9.98 27.69
C LEU A 395 -13.00 -10.35 27.41
N TRP A 396 -12.19 -9.37 27.03
CA TRP A 396 -10.79 -9.59 26.65
C TRP A 396 -9.84 -8.49 27.08
N GLY A 397 -10.34 -7.28 27.30
CA GLY A 397 -9.56 -6.12 27.68
C GLY A 397 -8.75 -6.43 28.94
N LEU A 398 -7.46 -6.18 28.80
CA LEU A 398 -6.45 -6.76 29.67
C LEU A 398 -6.32 -5.97 30.99
N GLY A 399 -7.19 -4.97 31.19
CA GLY A 399 -7.35 -4.19 32.42
C GLY A 399 -6.22 -3.21 32.69
N SER A 400 -5.06 -3.36 32.03
CA SER A 400 -3.93 -2.43 32.15
C SER A 400 -2.99 -2.48 30.94
N PRO A 401 -2.30 -1.37 30.64
CA PRO A 401 -1.22 -1.34 29.65
C PRO A 401 -0.15 -2.42 29.85
N ASN A 402 0.29 -2.64 31.10
CA ASN A 402 1.35 -3.61 31.44
C ASN A 402 0.92 -5.06 31.16
N ARG A 403 -0.32 -5.41 31.51
CA ARG A 403 -0.87 -6.71 31.17
C ARG A 403 -1.00 -6.87 29.66
N ALA A 404 -1.44 -5.83 28.95
CA ALA A 404 -1.52 -5.84 27.49
C ALA A 404 -0.16 -6.07 26.82
N ALA A 405 0.87 -5.36 27.27
CA ALA A 405 2.25 -5.55 26.86
C ALA A 405 2.75 -6.98 27.11
N THR A 406 2.48 -7.53 28.29
CA THR A 406 2.91 -8.90 28.64
C THR A 406 2.25 -9.94 27.75
N VAL A 407 0.94 -9.82 27.52
CA VAL A 407 0.19 -10.76 26.68
C VAL A 407 0.60 -10.62 25.20
N MET A 408 0.83 -9.40 24.70
CA MET A 408 1.36 -9.19 23.35
C MET A 408 2.78 -9.76 23.20
N ALA A 409 3.63 -9.66 24.22
CA ALA A 409 4.96 -10.27 24.21
C ALA A 409 4.88 -11.82 24.23
N THR A 410 3.92 -12.40 24.95
CA THR A 410 3.64 -13.85 24.88
C THR A 410 3.17 -14.26 23.48
N CYS A 411 2.28 -13.48 22.89
CA CYS A 411 1.81 -13.65 21.51
C CYS A 411 2.96 -13.63 20.50
N PHE A 412 3.88 -12.66 20.65
CA PHE A 412 5.11 -12.57 19.85
C PHE A 412 5.95 -13.86 19.93
N ARG A 413 6.18 -14.39 21.14
CA ARG A 413 6.95 -15.64 21.32
C ARG A 413 6.29 -16.81 20.61
N GLN A 414 4.98 -16.93 20.69
CA GLN A 414 4.22 -17.97 19.98
C GLN A 414 4.34 -17.81 18.46
N LEU A 415 4.16 -16.59 17.94
CA LEU A 415 4.34 -16.32 16.52
C LEU A 415 5.76 -16.69 16.07
N CYS A 416 6.78 -16.36 16.86
CA CYS A 416 8.16 -16.78 16.58
C CYS A 416 8.29 -18.30 16.47
N GLN A 417 7.66 -19.04 17.40
CA GLN A 417 7.66 -20.49 17.39
C GLN A 417 6.96 -21.06 16.15
N HIS A 418 5.77 -20.57 15.82
CA HIS A 418 4.99 -21.04 14.67
C HIS A 418 5.64 -20.71 13.34
N LEU A 419 6.25 -19.53 13.22
CA LEU A 419 6.69 -18.97 11.95
C LEU A 419 8.17 -19.24 11.65
N PHE A 420 9.03 -19.38 12.66
CA PHE A 420 10.49 -19.44 12.47
C PHE A 420 11.18 -20.60 13.18
N LEU A 421 10.62 -21.18 14.25
CA LEU A 421 11.33 -22.17 15.08
C LEU A 421 10.78 -23.61 15.01
N ARG A 422 9.68 -23.87 14.29
CA ARG A 422 9.22 -25.27 14.10
C ARG A 422 10.22 -26.04 13.20
N PRO A 423 10.60 -27.28 13.56
CA PRO A 423 11.40 -28.13 12.67
C PRO A 423 10.59 -28.40 11.40
N LEU A 424 11.11 -27.97 10.25
CA LEU A 424 10.40 -27.96 8.99
C LEU A 424 10.13 -29.40 8.52
N SER A 425 8.86 -29.67 8.23
CA SER A 425 8.46 -30.64 7.21
C SER A 425 9.15 -30.24 5.88
N PRO A 426 9.60 -31.19 5.03
CA PRO A 426 10.53 -30.96 3.91
C PRO A 426 10.02 -30.06 2.75
N LEU A 427 8.82 -29.47 2.88
CA LEU A 427 8.20 -28.59 1.88
C LEU A 427 7.99 -27.14 2.36
N SER A 428 8.49 -26.77 3.54
CA SER A 428 8.27 -25.42 4.07
C SER A 428 9.32 -24.41 3.58
N LEU A 429 8.82 -23.40 2.86
CA LEU A 429 9.45 -22.23 2.23
C LEU A 429 10.19 -21.25 3.17
N ARG A 430 10.89 -21.73 4.21
CA ARG A 430 11.70 -20.85 5.07
C ARG A 430 13.05 -21.47 5.32
N GLY A 431 14.11 -20.80 4.90
CA GLY A 431 15.47 -21.21 5.23
C GLY A 431 15.64 -21.30 6.76
N PRO A 432 16.48 -22.22 7.26
CA PRO A 432 16.80 -22.28 8.69
C PRO A 432 17.33 -20.92 9.16
N LEU A 433 17.03 -20.56 10.41
CA LEU A 433 17.74 -19.49 11.10
C LEU A 433 19.24 -19.68 10.85
N ARG A 434 19.93 -18.61 10.43
CA ARG A 434 21.36 -18.70 10.11
C ARG A 434 22.09 -19.38 11.27
N PRO A 435 23.03 -20.32 11.00
CA PRO A 435 23.84 -20.92 12.06
C PRO A 435 24.49 -19.79 12.86
N GLY A 436 24.18 -19.71 14.16
CA GLY A 436 24.60 -18.64 15.07
C GLY A 436 23.54 -17.59 15.46
N ARG A 437 22.31 -17.64 14.93
CA ARG A 437 21.18 -16.80 15.40
C ARG A 437 20.05 -17.66 15.96
N GLU A 438 20.17 -18.02 17.23
CA GLU A 438 19.20 -18.85 17.96
C GLU A 438 17.95 -18.10 18.44
N ARG A 439 17.81 -16.80 18.10
CA ARG A 439 16.78 -15.94 18.70
C ARG A 439 15.94 -15.20 17.67
N CYS A 440 14.62 -15.23 17.90
CA CYS A 440 13.68 -14.39 17.18
C CYS A 440 13.70 -12.97 17.75
N LEU A 441 13.94 -11.96 16.91
CA LEU A 441 14.06 -10.57 17.35
C LEU A 441 12.82 -9.78 16.99
N GLY A 442 12.23 -9.15 18.02
CA GLY A 442 11.04 -8.30 17.92
C GLY A 442 11.38 -6.81 18.03
N PHE A 443 10.68 -5.94 17.32
CA PHE A 443 10.66 -4.50 17.56
C PHE A 443 9.35 -4.14 18.25
N PHE A 444 9.37 -3.48 19.41
CA PHE A 444 8.14 -3.10 20.13
C PHE A 444 7.95 -1.59 20.17
N GLU A 445 6.79 -1.16 19.69
CA GLU A 445 6.38 0.24 19.67
C GLU A 445 5.05 0.38 20.42
N THR A 446 4.99 1.36 21.31
CA THR A 446 3.80 1.63 22.12
C THR A 446 3.72 3.08 22.53
N ASP A 447 2.49 3.54 22.70
CA ASP A 447 2.14 4.85 23.23
C ASP A 447 2.36 5.00 24.73
N ASN A 448 2.52 3.90 25.47
CA ASN A 448 2.52 3.90 26.92
C ASN A 448 3.89 3.54 27.51
N PHE A 449 4.38 4.41 28.38
CA PHE A 449 5.69 4.28 29.01
C PHE A 449 5.81 3.04 29.92
N ASP A 450 4.78 2.72 30.68
CA ASP A 450 4.79 1.59 31.61
C ASP A 450 4.75 0.24 30.85
N ALA A 451 3.92 0.16 29.79
CA ALA A 451 3.87 -0.96 28.87
C ALA A 451 5.24 -1.21 28.22
N ARG A 452 5.93 -0.13 27.84
CA ARG A 452 7.27 -0.17 27.27
C ARG A 452 8.30 -0.76 28.23
N HIS A 453 8.35 -0.28 29.47
CA HIS A 453 9.23 -0.82 30.51
C HIS A 453 8.93 -2.28 30.81
N THR A 454 7.63 -2.62 30.91
CA THR A 454 7.18 -3.99 31.17
C THR A 454 7.78 -4.97 30.16
N VAL A 455 7.74 -4.66 28.85
CA VAL A 455 8.29 -5.57 27.83
C VAL A 455 9.81 -5.72 27.91
N GLN A 456 10.53 -4.67 28.31
CA GLN A 456 11.99 -4.71 28.46
C GLN A 456 12.45 -5.59 29.62
N GLU A 457 11.63 -5.75 30.66
CA GLU A 457 11.92 -6.58 31.83
C GLU A 457 11.57 -8.06 31.63
N LEU A 458 10.91 -8.42 30.52
CA LEU A 458 10.50 -9.79 30.27
C LEU A 458 11.69 -10.69 29.88
N PRO A 459 11.70 -11.96 30.33
CA PRO A 459 12.79 -12.89 30.01
C PRO A 459 12.91 -13.20 28.52
N GLU A 460 14.14 -13.25 28.00
CA GLU A 460 14.49 -13.46 26.59
C GLU A 460 14.51 -14.97 26.19
N ASN A 461 13.44 -15.71 26.50
CA ASN A 461 13.38 -17.15 26.26
C ASN A 461 13.25 -17.48 24.75
N GLY A 462 14.38 -17.50 24.02
CA GLY A 462 14.43 -17.83 22.58
C GLY A 462 13.86 -16.74 21.65
N ALA A 463 13.24 -15.70 22.21
CA ALA A 463 12.84 -14.50 21.52
C ALA A 463 13.10 -13.28 22.41
N ALA A 464 13.68 -12.24 21.84
CA ALA A 464 14.01 -11.00 22.53
C ALA A 464 13.32 -9.84 21.84
N VAL A 465 12.74 -8.94 22.63
CA VAL A 465 12.17 -7.69 22.13
C VAL A 465 13.24 -6.62 22.26
N LEU A 466 13.71 -6.13 21.11
CA LEU A 466 14.70 -5.09 21.03
C LEU A 466 14.09 -3.70 21.19
N LYS A 467 14.93 -2.83 21.75
CA LYS A 467 14.81 -1.39 21.98
C LYS A 467 13.57 -0.75 21.35
N THR A 468 12.72 -0.27 22.23
CA THR A 468 11.59 0.60 21.95
C THR A 468 12.12 2.01 21.67
N SER A 469 11.47 2.80 20.81
CA SER A 469 11.85 4.20 20.66
C SER A 469 11.78 4.87 22.05
N SER A 470 12.79 5.66 22.42
CA SER A 470 12.83 6.33 23.74
C SER A 470 11.74 7.40 23.88
N PHE A 471 11.06 7.73 22.79
CA PHE A 471 10.00 8.73 22.71
C PHE A 471 8.66 8.03 22.62
N GLY A 472 7.69 8.40 23.46
CA GLY A 472 6.30 7.98 23.22
C GLY A 472 5.82 8.59 21.91
N PRO A 473 5.18 7.85 20.98
CA PRO A 473 4.61 8.40 19.75
C PRO A 473 3.43 9.38 20.00
N HIS A 474 3.15 9.72 21.27
CA HIS A 474 2.08 10.62 21.71
C HIS A 474 2.61 11.87 22.38
N HIS A 475 3.35 12.70 21.65
CA HIS A 475 3.55 14.08 22.08
C HIS A 475 3.56 15.02 20.88
N SER A 476 2.38 15.60 20.62
CA SER A 476 2.18 16.89 19.92
C SER A 476 2.67 16.96 18.48
N MET A 477 2.13 17.93 17.72
CA MET A 477 2.66 18.26 16.40
C MET A 477 4.04 18.95 16.48
N ASP A 478 4.83 18.78 17.54
CA ASP A 478 6.19 19.33 17.57
C ASP A 478 7.05 18.70 16.45
N GLU A 479 7.91 19.52 15.84
CA GLU A 479 8.66 19.19 14.61
C GLU A 479 9.44 17.87 14.75
N SER A 480 10.07 17.65 15.91
CA SER A 480 10.79 16.41 16.20
C SER A 480 9.88 15.17 16.28
N ALA A 481 8.62 15.33 16.69
CA ALA A 481 7.70 14.21 16.91
C ALA A 481 7.21 13.59 15.59
N THR A 482 7.04 14.39 14.53
CA THR A 482 6.59 13.87 13.21
C THR A 482 7.64 12.94 12.61
N THR A 483 8.90 13.38 12.56
CA THR A 483 10.01 12.58 12.01
C THR A 483 10.21 11.28 12.79
N ILE A 484 10.19 11.33 14.13
CA ILE A 484 10.34 10.14 14.97
C ILE A 484 9.17 9.17 14.77
N THR A 485 7.94 9.68 14.73
CA THR A 485 6.75 8.84 14.51
C THR A 485 6.79 8.16 13.15
N LEU A 486 7.18 8.89 12.09
CA LEU A 486 7.40 8.33 10.76
C LEU A 486 8.52 7.29 10.75
N ALA A 487 9.61 7.53 11.47
CA ALA A 487 10.71 6.59 11.58
C ALA A 487 10.28 5.28 12.26
N SER A 488 9.55 5.36 13.37
CA SER A 488 8.96 4.17 14.02
C SER A 488 7.97 3.46 13.11
N LEU A 489 7.12 4.19 12.39
CA LEU A 489 6.16 3.64 11.44
C LEU A 489 6.87 2.88 10.31
N LEU A 490 7.88 3.49 9.68
CA LEU A 490 8.66 2.88 8.61
C LEU A 490 9.54 1.72 9.09
N ALA A 491 10.08 1.83 10.30
CA ALA A 491 10.76 0.73 10.96
C ALA A 491 9.80 -0.46 11.13
N MET A 492 8.59 -0.26 11.66
CA MET A 492 7.61 -1.37 11.74
C MET A 492 7.30 -1.94 10.36
N ALA A 493 7.02 -1.09 9.38
CA ALA A 493 6.68 -1.49 8.03
C ALA A 493 7.80 -2.26 7.31
N SER A 494 9.05 -2.15 7.76
CA SER A 494 10.18 -2.89 7.19
C SER A 494 10.27 -4.34 7.67
N HIS A 495 9.52 -4.76 8.69
CA HIS A 495 9.59 -6.13 9.24
C HIS A 495 8.70 -7.11 8.48
N ASP A 496 9.13 -8.37 8.36
CA ASP A 496 8.37 -9.39 7.61
C ASP A 496 7.02 -9.72 8.25
N VAL A 497 6.94 -9.62 9.58
CA VAL A 497 5.71 -9.83 10.34
C VAL A 497 5.39 -8.60 11.17
N LEU A 498 4.14 -8.16 11.15
CA LEU A 498 3.62 -7.15 12.06
C LEU A 498 2.52 -7.79 12.93
N LEU A 499 2.57 -7.57 14.24
CA LEU A 499 1.47 -7.82 15.16
C LEU A 499 1.05 -6.48 15.74
N VAL A 500 -0.18 -6.07 15.49
CA VAL A 500 -0.62 -4.70 15.75
C VAL A 500 -1.95 -4.64 16.46
N THR A 501 -2.16 -3.56 17.20
CA THR A 501 -3.50 -3.13 17.64
C THR A 501 -4.14 -2.20 16.61
N PHE A 502 -5.47 -2.06 16.65
CA PHE A 502 -6.19 -1.15 15.76
C PHE A 502 -5.81 0.31 16.01
N GLY A 503 -5.43 1.01 14.92
CA GLY A 503 -5.15 2.44 14.93
C GLY A 503 -4.46 2.91 13.66
N GLY A 504 -4.54 4.22 13.36
CA GLY A 504 -4.03 4.77 12.11
C GLY A 504 -2.54 4.50 11.86
N MET A 505 -1.70 4.48 12.90
CA MET A 505 -0.28 4.15 12.76
C MET A 505 -0.06 2.70 12.33
N ALA A 506 -0.79 1.75 12.92
CA ALA A 506 -0.73 0.33 12.58
C ALA A 506 -1.29 0.05 11.17
N ASP A 507 -2.39 0.70 10.83
CA ASP A 507 -3.00 0.60 9.50
C ASP A 507 -2.03 1.11 8.43
N THR A 508 -1.43 2.29 8.62
CA THR A 508 -0.47 2.83 7.67
C THR A 508 0.79 1.97 7.59
N ALA A 509 1.34 1.49 8.71
CA ALA A 509 2.50 0.60 8.70
C ALA A 509 2.22 -0.71 7.94
N THR A 510 1.03 -1.30 8.14
CA THR A 510 0.58 -2.47 7.40
C THR A 510 0.49 -2.17 5.90
N GLN A 511 -0.11 -1.04 5.53
CA GLN A 511 -0.31 -0.62 4.14
C GLN A 511 1.01 -0.40 3.41
N ILE A 512 1.96 0.34 3.98
CA ILE A 512 3.23 0.64 3.29
C ILE A 512 4.25 -0.51 3.32
N GLY A 513 4.04 -1.51 4.18
CA GLY A 513 4.94 -2.64 4.36
C GLY A 513 4.30 -3.98 3.96
N PRO A 514 3.77 -4.77 4.90
CA PRO A 514 3.24 -6.11 4.64
C PRO A 514 2.20 -6.23 3.53
N ALA A 515 1.33 -5.24 3.35
CA ALA A 515 0.28 -5.31 2.34
C ALA A 515 0.80 -5.27 0.89
N ILE A 516 2.04 -4.78 0.68
CA ILE A 516 2.67 -4.66 -0.63
C ILE A 516 3.69 -5.78 -0.86
N ARG A 517 4.39 -6.21 0.20
CA ARG A 517 5.54 -7.11 0.08
C ARG A 517 5.10 -8.57 0.03
N PRO A 518 5.55 -9.36 -0.98
CA PRO A 518 5.27 -10.78 -1.02
C PRO A 518 5.78 -11.48 0.24
N GLY A 519 4.99 -12.41 0.79
CA GLY A 519 5.39 -13.21 1.96
C GLY A 519 5.32 -12.51 3.32
N ALA A 520 5.28 -11.18 3.35
CA ALA A 520 5.08 -10.41 4.58
C ALA A 520 3.65 -10.56 5.11
N ARG A 521 3.48 -10.48 6.44
CA ARG A 521 2.20 -10.74 7.12
C ARG A 521 1.91 -9.67 8.16
N SER A 522 0.64 -9.35 8.35
CA SER A 522 0.17 -8.51 9.44
C SER A 522 -0.93 -9.25 10.19
N PHE A 523 -0.86 -9.26 11.52
CA PHE A 523 -1.79 -9.89 12.43
C PHE A 523 -2.41 -8.82 13.35
N SER A 524 -3.73 -8.85 13.52
CA SER A 524 -4.39 -8.05 14.56
C SER A 524 -4.32 -8.76 15.92
N PHE A 525 -3.86 -8.06 16.94
CA PHE A 525 -3.82 -8.59 18.30
C PHE A 525 -5.22 -8.78 18.87
N GLU A 526 -6.13 -7.86 18.59
CA GLU A 526 -7.54 -7.94 18.98
C GLU A 526 -8.20 -9.18 18.39
N ARG A 527 -7.90 -9.56 17.14
CA ARG A 527 -8.44 -10.81 16.55
C ARG A 527 -8.00 -12.06 17.29
N PHE A 528 -6.77 -12.09 17.82
CA PHE A 528 -6.33 -13.21 18.67
C PHE A 528 -7.05 -13.22 20.02
N LEU A 529 -7.25 -12.04 20.62
CA LEU A 529 -7.97 -11.89 21.88
C LEU A 529 -9.45 -12.27 21.74
N GLU A 530 -10.09 -11.88 20.63
CA GLU A 530 -11.42 -12.33 20.22
C GLU A 530 -11.43 -13.86 20.13
N ALA A 531 -10.56 -14.45 19.31
CA ALA A 531 -10.53 -15.90 19.11
C ALA A 531 -10.34 -16.68 20.43
N ARG A 532 -9.50 -16.19 21.35
CA ARG A 532 -9.36 -16.76 22.70
C ARG A 532 -10.66 -16.68 23.50
N ALA A 533 -11.31 -15.52 23.50
CA ALA A 533 -12.58 -15.31 24.20
C ALA A 533 -13.67 -16.23 23.64
N TRP A 534 -13.78 -16.36 22.31
CA TRP A 534 -14.72 -17.28 21.66
C TRP A 534 -14.50 -18.75 22.03
N ARG A 535 -13.25 -19.15 22.29
CA ARG A 535 -12.91 -20.51 22.74
C ARG A 535 -13.10 -20.72 24.25
N ASN A 536 -13.53 -19.71 25.01
CA ASN A 536 -13.60 -19.74 26.47
C ASN A 536 -12.28 -20.18 27.13
N GLN A 537 -11.13 -19.85 26.53
CA GLN A 537 -9.82 -20.14 27.09
C GLN A 537 -9.40 -19.02 28.03
N SER A 538 -8.97 -19.40 29.24
CA SER A 538 -8.48 -18.45 30.26
C SER A 538 -6.96 -18.29 30.26
N ASP A 539 -6.24 -19.22 29.63
CA ASP A 539 -4.79 -19.23 29.58
C ASP A 539 -4.23 -18.65 28.27
N ASP A 540 -3.01 -18.11 28.35
CA ASP A 540 -2.33 -17.48 27.23
C ASP A 540 -1.47 -18.48 26.43
N THR A 541 -1.65 -19.80 26.62
CA THR A 541 -0.71 -20.84 26.14
C THR A 541 -0.75 -21.07 24.62
N ASP A 542 -1.90 -20.85 23.98
CA ASP A 542 -2.10 -20.90 22.52
C ASP A 542 -2.92 -19.68 22.04
N LEU A 543 -2.50 -18.49 22.47
CA LEU A 543 -3.20 -17.25 22.13
C LEU A 543 -3.04 -16.91 20.63
N CYS A 544 -1.80 -17.04 20.12
CA CYS A 544 -1.40 -16.50 18.82
C CYS A 544 -0.95 -17.56 17.81
N ASN A 545 -1.81 -18.54 17.60
CA ASN A 545 -1.69 -19.45 16.47
C ASN A 545 -2.16 -18.74 15.18
N PRO A 546 -1.31 -18.64 14.14
CA PRO A 546 -1.69 -18.00 12.87
C PRO A 546 -2.97 -18.57 12.23
N SER A 547 -3.33 -19.83 12.51
CA SER A 547 -4.56 -20.45 12.00
C SER A 547 -5.85 -19.87 12.60
N PHE A 548 -5.75 -19.10 13.70
CA PHE A 548 -6.91 -18.49 14.34
C PHE A 548 -7.31 -17.15 13.73
N GLN A 549 -6.49 -16.60 12.83
CA GLN A 549 -6.95 -15.53 11.97
C GLN A 549 -7.53 -16.19 10.72
N PRO A 550 -8.81 -15.93 10.37
CA PRO A 550 -9.25 -16.24 9.03
C PRO A 550 -8.27 -15.58 8.06
N GLU A 551 -8.03 -16.21 6.91
CA GLU A 551 -7.42 -15.51 5.77
C GLU A 551 -8.12 -14.15 5.65
N GLN A 552 -7.34 -13.08 5.47
CA GLN A 552 -7.80 -11.69 5.61
C GLN A 552 -9.24 -11.53 5.09
N PRO A 553 -10.11 -10.72 5.75
CA PRO A 553 -11.56 -10.67 5.52
C PRO A 553 -12.03 -10.38 4.07
N GLU A 554 -11.12 -10.28 3.11
CA GLU A 554 -11.33 -10.24 1.66
C GLU A 554 -12.08 -11.49 1.10
N ASP A 555 -12.07 -12.65 1.78
CA ASP A 555 -12.90 -13.81 1.36
C ASP A 555 -14.35 -13.77 1.85
N MET A 556 -14.71 -12.84 2.75
CA MET A 556 -16.11 -12.63 3.15
C MET A 556 -16.83 -11.55 2.33
N GLU A 557 -16.14 -10.83 1.44
CA GLU A 557 -16.79 -9.90 0.49
C GLU A 557 -17.28 -10.60 -0.80
N LYS A 558 -17.30 -11.94 -0.82
CA LYS A 558 -18.03 -12.74 -1.83
C LYS A 558 -19.47 -13.03 -1.35
N GLU A 559 -20.24 -11.98 -1.04
CA GLU A 559 -21.71 -12.02 -0.97
C GLU A 559 -22.34 -10.79 -1.61
#